data_AF-A0A8T4PIB7-F1
#
_entry.id   AF-A0A8T4PIB7-F1
#
_cell.length_a   1.000
_cell.length_b   1.000
_cell.length_c   1.000
_cell.angle_alpha   90.00
_cell.angle_beta   90.00
_cell.angle_gamma   90.00
#
_symmetry.space_group_name_H-M   'P 1'
#
loop_
_entity.id
_entity.type
_entity.pdbx_description
1 polymer ?
#
loop_
_entity_poly.entity_id
_entity_poly.type
_entity_poly.pdbx_seq_one_letter_code
_entity_poly.pdbx_strand_id
1 'polypeptide(L)' 'MAKIDGKALNVTADFYSALDEKVKKIVEEACKRAKQNSRNTVMGRDV' A
#
# COMPACT_ATOMS: atom_id res chain seq x y z
N MET A 1 -16.03 -5.31 -5.05
CA MET A 1 -16.55 -3.94 -5.30
C MET A 1 -16.43 -3.16 -4.01
N ALA A 2 -15.83 -1.97 -4.02
CA ALA A 2 -15.73 -1.15 -2.81
C ALA A 2 -17.14 -0.87 -2.28
N LYS A 3 -17.38 -1.10 -0.98
CA LYS A 3 -18.70 -0.90 -0.35
C LYS A 3 -18.54 -0.08 0.91
N ILE A 4 -19.33 0.97 1.05
CA ILE A 4 -19.50 1.75 2.28
C ILE A 4 -21.00 1.81 2.55
N ASP A 5 -21.41 1.51 3.79
CA ASP A 5 -22.81 1.51 4.23
C ASP A 5 -23.76 0.73 3.29
N GLY A 6 -23.31 -0.44 2.84
CA GLY A 6 -24.10 -1.33 1.98
C GLY A 6 -24.23 -0.89 0.51
N LYS A 7 -23.72 0.29 0.12
CA LYS A 7 -23.71 0.74 -1.28
C LYS A 7 -22.42 0.37 -1.98
N ALA A 8 -22.53 -0.17 -3.20
CA ALA A 8 -21.39 -0.41 -4.06
C ALA A 8 -20.91 0.90 -4.70
N LEU A 9 -19.60 1.12 -4.66
CA LEU A 9 -18.91 2.23 -5.29
C LEU A 9 -18.25 1.74 -6.57
N ASN A 10 -18.38 2.55 -7.62
CA ASN A 10 -17.65 2.36 -8.86
C ASN A 10 -16.24 2.91 -8.69
N VAL A 11 -15.25 2.15 -9.16
CA VAL A 11 -13.84 2.52 -9.09
C VAL A 11 -13.37 2.83 -10.51
N THR A 12 -12.82 4.02 -10.72
CA THR A 12 -12.30 4.44 -12.02
C THR A 12 -10.96 3.78 -12.32
N ALA A 13 -10.58 3.73 -13.60
CA ALA A 13 -9.27 3.19 -14.01
C ALA A 13 -8.10 3.94 -13.35
N ASP A 14 -8.20 5.27 -13.25
CA ASP A 14 -7.19 6.14 -12.64
C ASP A 14 -6.94 5.83 -11.16
N PHE A 15 -7.96 5.39 -10.43
CA PHE A 15 -7.80 4.98 -9.03
C PHE A 15 -6.81 3.83 -8.87
N TYR A 16 -6.78 2.87 -9.80
CA TYR A 16 -5.84 1.75 -9.72
C TYR A 16 -4.39 2.23 -9.89
N SER A 17 -4.16 3.18 -10.81
CA SER A 17 -2.86 3.81 -11.00
C SER A 17 -2.41 4.58 -9.74
N ALA A 18 -3.30 5.38 -9.16
CA ALA A 18 -3.02 6.13 -7.95
C ALA A 18 -2.79 5.21 -6.73
N LEU A 19 -3.53 4.10 -6.64
CA LEU A 19 -3.35 3.10 -5.60
C LEU A 19 -2.00 2.39 -5.74
N ASP A 20 -1.61 1.99 -6.94
CA ASP A 20 -0.33 1.36 -7.22
C ASP A 20 0.84 2.27 -6.83
N GLU A 21 0.80 3.55 -7.22
CA GLU A 21 1.83 4.52 -6.83
C GLU A 21 1.91 4.68 -5.30
N LYS A 22 0.75 4.77 -4.63
CA LYS A 22 0.70 4.92 -3.18
C LYS A 22 1.26 3.68 -2.46
N VAL A 23 0.88 2.49 -2.89
CA VAL A 23 1.35 1.23 -2.30
C VAL A 23 2.85 1.04 -2.55
N LYS A 24 3.35 1.38 -3.75
CA LYS A 24 4.80 1.36 -4.05
C LYS A 24 5.59 2.20 -3.04
N LYS A 25 5.16 3.44 -2.78
CA LYS A 25 5.82 4.31 -1.79
C LYS A 25 5.82 3.70 -0.39
N ILE A 26 4.71 3.09 0.03
CA ILE A 26 4.62 2.41 1.33
C ILE A 26 5.62 1.25 1.41
N VAL A 27 5.71 0.43 0.36
CA VAL A 27 6.66 -0.69 0.29
C VAL A 27 8.10 -0.21 0.30
N GLU A 28 8.43 0.87 -0.42
CA GLU A 28 9.77 1.46 -0.42
C GLU A 28 10.18 1.95 0.98
N GLU A 29 9.28 2.64 1.69
CA GLU A 29 9.51 3.08 3.07
C GLU A 29 9.68 1.89 4.01
N ALA A 30 8.87 0.84 3.84
CA ALA A 30 8.99 -0.37 4.63
C ALA A 30 10.33 -1.09 4.41
N CYS A 31 10.80 -1.15 3.16
CA CYS A 31 12.14 -1.65 2.82
C CYS A 31 13.25 -0.82 3.49
N LYS A 32 13.12 0.52 3.50
CA LYS A 32 14.08 1.39 4.18
C LYS A 32 14.12 1.11 5.68
N ARG A 33 12.95 0.99 6.34
CA ARG A 33 12.85 0.66 7.77
C ARG A 33 13.44 -0.72 8.08
N ALA A 34 13.17 -1.73 7.26
CA ALA A 34 13.78 -3.04 7.42
C ALA A 34 15.31 -2.97 7.33
N LYS A 35 15.84 -2.27 6.32
CA LYS A 35 17.29 -2.09 6.12
C LYS A 35 17.95 -1.31 7.26
N GLN A 36 17.30 -0.26 7.77
CA GLN A 36 17.77 0.51 8.92
C GLN A 36 17.88 -0.34 10.20
N ASN A 37 17.02 -1.35 10.33
CA ASN A 37 17.06 -2.31 11.43
C ASN A 37 17.94 -3.54 11.12
N SER A 38 18.83 -3.45 10.13
CA SER A 38 19.71 -4.55 9.69
C SER A 38 18.96 -5.83 9.34
N ARG A 39 17.72 -5.73 8.87
CA ARG A 39 16.89 -6.85 8.42
C ARG A 39 16.81 -6.86 6.89
N ASN A 40 16.82 -8.07 6.32
CA ASN A 40 16.59 -8.30 4.89
C ASN A 40 15.14 -8.72 4.58
N THR A 41 14.28 -8.73 5.60
CA THR A 41 12.87 -9.13 5.50
C THR A 41 12.00 -8.00 5.99
N VAL A 42 11.10 -7.53 5.12
CA VAL A 42 10.07 -6.56 5.44
C VAL A 42 9.00 -7.25 6.28
N MET A 43 8.63 -6.65 7.40
CA MET A 43 7.62 -7.15 8.33
C MET A 43 6.43 -6.20 8.40
N GLY A 44 5.30 -6.65 8.95
CA GLY A 44 4.11 -5.79 9.09
C GLY A 44 4.33 -4.52 9.91
N ARG A 45 5.36 -4.49 10.78
CA ARG A 45 5.78 -3.29 11.54
C ARG A 45 6.55 -2.26 10.71
N ASP A 46 6.99 -2.62 9.51
CA ASP A 46 7.71 -1.72 8.61
C ASP A 46 6.77 -0.93 7.71
N VAL A 47 5.51 -1.34 7.58
CA VAL A 47 4.47 -0.65 6.80
C VAL A 47 3.95 0.57 7.57
#